data_AF-U9U3G3-F1
#
_entry.id   AF-U9U3G3-F1
#
_cell.length_a   1.000
_cell.length_b   1.000
_cell.length_c   1.000
_cell.angle_alpha   90.00
_cell.angle_beta   90.00
_cell.angle_gamma   90.00
#
_symmetry.space_group_name_H-M   'P 1'
#
loop_
_entity.id
_entity.type
_entity.pdbx_description
1 polymer ?
#
loop_
_entity_poly.entity_id
_entity_poly.type
_entity_poly.pdbx_seq_one_letter_code
_entity_poly.pdbx_strand_id
1 'polypeptide(L)'
;MSDIASETHVQRNKIAAKPGRKPKEVWKFFTPIGQKKDGHQSCKCNYCPWSQTHGEPSSMEAHLALSCHKAPIDIKEKFLLIIKSRGFDGWTSPLGQSLYAFIIITPDRKEIIHTGEELREKITNEISGGRLKNYVVTRWTTAWDCTNSILRLEQTLKNILDETPEKLSAEVTKLIQSRSFFIDVEAVNTLLGPVKSVVKSLAFKTTLLSDCFVELIKLSQKIKLLPPVSDYDFKHKCIELFNKHWQEFDINLYLLAYLLHPNYRGKY
;
A
#
# COMPACT_ATOMS: atom_id res chain seq x y z
N MET A 1 12.23 -8.21 -79.17
CA MET A 1 11.52 -8.97 -78.13
C MET A 1 12.36 -8.87 -76.88
N SER A 2 11.86 -8.14 -75.89
CA SER A 2 12.61 -7.73 -74.69
C SER A 2 11.62 -7.69 -73.53
N ASP A 3 11.51 -8.81 -72.82
CA ASP A 3 10.56 -8.95 -71.73
C ASP A 3 11.09 -8.27 -70.47
N ILE A 4 10.35 -7.25 -70.02
CA ILE A 4 10.64 -6.51 -68.79
C ILE A 4 9.83 -7.17 -67.67
N ALA A 5 10.47 -8.03 -66.88
CA ALA A 5 9.90 -8.54 -65.64
C ALA A 5 10.11 -7.51 -64.51
N SER A 6 9.03 -6.89 -64.05
CA SER A 6 9.03 -5.88 -62.99
C SER A 6 8.85 -6.52 -61.60
N GLU A 7 9.94 -6.71 -60.86
CA GLU A 7 9.86 -7.08 -59.45
C GLU A 7 9.36 -5.89 -58.61
N THR A 8 8.13 -6.02 -58.09
CA THR A 8 7.50 -4.99 -57.28
C THR A 8 7.99 -5.04 -55.84
N HIS A 9 8.75 -4.03 -55.42
CA HIS A 9 9.06 -3.81 -54.00
C HIS A 9 7.76 -3.56 -53.21
N VAL A 10 7.30 -4.56 -52.47
CA VAL A 10 6.16 -4.43 -51.55
C VAL A 10 6.54 -3.48 -50.42
N GLN A 11 6.08 -2.22 -50.51
CA GLN A 11 6.15 -1.27 -49.41
C GLN A 11 5.30 -1.79 -48.24
N ARG A 12 5.97 -2.22 -47.17
CA ARG A 12 5.31 -2.51 -45.89
C ARG A 12 4.75 -1.20 -45.32
N ASN A 13 3.47 -0.96 -45.55
CA ASN A 13 2.73 0.15 -44.94
C ASN A 13 2.89 0.09 -43.41
N LYS A 14 3.51 1.13 -42.84
CA LYS A 14 3.56 1.32 -41.39
C LYS A 14 2.13 1.56 -40.91
N ILE A 15 1.55 0.56 -40.22
CA ILE A 15 0.25 0.69 -39.58
C ILE A 15 0.32 1.88 -38.61
N ALA A 16 -0.56 2.86 -38.80
CA ALA A 16 -0.60 4.04 -37.94
C ALA A 16 -0.87 3.61 -36.49
N ALA A 17 0.00 4.06 -35.57
CA ALA A 17 -0.16 3.76 -34.15
C ALA A 17 -1.51 4.30 -33.64
N LYS A 18 -2.27 3.46 -32.94
CA LYS A 18 -3.58 3.85 -32.37
C LYS A 18 -3.40 5.09 -31.47
N PRO A 19 -4.26 6.11 -31.57
CA PRO A 19 -4.14 7.31 -30.75
C PRO A 19 -4.21 6.96 -29.26
N GLY A 20 -3.28 7.51 -28.49
CA GLY A 20 -3.15 7.22 -27.06
C GLY A 20 -4.40 7.63 -26.25
N ARG A 21 -4.59 6.98 -25.09
CA ARG A 21 -5.70 7.28 -24.17
C ARG A 21 -5.71 8.76 -23.81
N LYS A 22 -6.86 9.44 -24.00
CA LYS A 22 -7.05 10.85 -23.64
C LYS A 22 -6.65 11.08 -22.16
N PRO A 23 -5.93 12.17 -21.83
CA PRO A 23 -5.58 12.49 -20.44
C PRO A 23 -6.82 12.60 -19.55
N LYS A 24 -6.76 12.04 -18.33
CA LYS A 24 -7.83 12.24 -17.33
C LYS A 24 -7.88 13.71 -16.89
N GLU A 25 -9.05 14.15 -16.43
CA GLU A 25 -9.30 15.55 -16.03
C GLU A 25 -8.29 16.11 -15.02
N VAL A 26 -7.76 15.27 -14.11
CA VAL A 26 -6.76 15.67 -13.12
C VAL A 26 -5.54 16.37 -13.73
N TRP A 27 -5.19 16.10 -14.99
CA TRP A 27 -4.09 16.79 -15.69
C TRP A 27 -4.31 18.29 -15.89
N LYS A 28 -5.53 18.82 -15.75
CA LYS A 28 -5.79 20.29 -15.75
C LYS A 28 -5.09 21.01 -14.59
N PHE A 29 -4.72 20.29 -13.54
CA PHE A 29 -4.21 20.81 -12.27
C PHE A 29 -2.71 20.55 -12.06
N PHE A 30 -2.03 20.01 -13.08
CA PHE A 30 -0.61 19.67 -13.04
C PHE A 30 0.09 20.07 -14.33
N THR A 31 1.33 20.53 -14.20
CA THR A 31 2.20 20.87 -15.33
C THR A 31 3.08 19.66 -15.66
N PRO A 32 3.13 19.19 -16.93
CA PRO A 32 4.08 18.15 -17.32
C PRO A 32 5.52 18.70 -17.26
N ILE A 33 6.45 17.90 -16.72
CA ILE A 33 7.87 18.26 -16.61
C ILE A 33 8.74 17.18 -17.26
N GLY A 34 9.85 17.59 -17.88
CA GLY A 34 10.82 16.69 -18.51
C GLY A 34 10.31 15.97 -19.77
N GLN A 35 11.21 15.20 -20.39
CA GLN A 35 10.87 14.30 -21.49
C GLN A 35 10.12 13.06 -21.00
N LYS A 36 9.31 12.45 -21.88
CA LYS A 36 8.67 11.17 -21.58
C LYS A 36 9.72 10.05 -21.52
N LYS A 37 9.68 9.25 -20.45
CA LYS A 37 10.40 7.98 -20.36
C LYS A 37 9.36 6.86 -20.37
N ASP A 38 9.60 5.84 -21.19
CA ASP A 38 8.77 4.63 -21.29
C ASP A 38 7.26 4.91 -21.51
N GLY A 39 6.96 5.98 -22.26
CA GLY A 39 5.59 6.45 -22.54
C GLY A 39 4.94 7.28 -21.42
N HIS A 40 5.55 7.35 -20.24
CA HIS A 40 5.05 8.09 -19.08
C HIS A 40 5.61 9.52 -19.02
N GLN A 41 4.79 10.45 -18.51
CA GLN A 41 5.11 11.86 -18.36
C GLN A 41 5.24 12.21 -16.87
N SER A 42 6.35 12.82 -16.47
CA SER A 42 6.51 13.36 -15.11
C SER A 42 5.61 14.60 -14.92
N CYS A 43 5.14 14.87 -13.71
CA CYS A 43 4.23 15.99 -13.41
C CYS A 43 4.68 16.82 -12.21
N LYS A 44 4.28 18.10 -12.19
CA LYS A 44 4.41 19.03 -11.06
C LYS A 44 3.04 19.60 -10.70
N CYS A 45 2.72 19.71 -9.41
CA CYS A 45 1.47 20.31 -8.94
C CYS A 45 1.46 21.82 -9.27
N ASN A 46 0.32 22.34 -9.73
CA ASN A 46 0.18 23.78 -10.02
C ASN A 46 0.06 24.64 -8.75
N TYR A 47 -0.27 24.04 -7.60
CA TYR A 47 -0.53 24.76 -6.34
C TYR A 47 0.63 24.72 -5.35
N CYS A 48 1.49 23.70 -5.38
CA CYS A 48 2.57 23.52 -4.41
C CYS A 48 3.82 22.89 -5.05
N PRO A 49 4.97 22.84 -4.35
CA PRO A 49 6.23 22.32 -4.91
C PRO A 49 6.25 20.83 -5.27
N TRP A 50 5.20 20.06 -4.92
CA TRP A 50 5.13 18.62 -5.14
C TRP A 50 5.26 18.23 -6.63
N SER A 51 5.99 17.16 -6.89
CA SER A 51 6.16 16.57 -8.22
C SER A 51 6.29 15.05 -8.14
N GLN A 52 6.08 14.38 -9.27
CA GLN A 52 6.30 12.94 -9.45
C GLN A 52 6.95 12.67 -10.80
N THR A 53 7.87 11.70 -10.82
CA THR A 53 8.50 11.16 -12.03
C THR A 53 7.52 10.37 -12.90
N HIS A 54 6.44 9.86 -12.32
CA HIS A 54 5.31 9.24 -13.01
C HIS A 54 4.04 10.02 -12.70
N GLY A 55 3.49 10.73 -13.69
CA GLY A 55 2.16 11.37 -13.59
C GLY A 55 1.03 10.35 -13.62
N GLU A 56 0.93 9.51 -12.59
CA GLU A 56 -0.16 8.56 -12.43
C GLU A 56 -1.42 9.32 -11.98
N PRO A 57 -2.53 9.29 -12.76
CA PRO A 57 -3.69 10.12 -12.45
C PRO A 57 -4.27 9.93 -11.06
N SER A 58 -4.15 8.75 -10.44
CA SER A 58 -4.67 8.55 -9.08
C SER A 58 -3.74 9.05 -7.97
N SER A 59 -2.42 8.97 -8.14
CA SER A 59 -1.49 9.67 -7.25
C SER A 59 -1.71 11.20 -7.31
N MET A 60 -1.99 11.73 -8.51
CA MET A 60 -2.35 13.13 -8.72
C MET A 60 -3.72 13.49 -8.08
N GLU A 61 -4.76 12.65 -8.26
CA GLU A 61 -6.09 12.81 -7.65
C GLU A 61 -5.97 12.82 -6.11
N ALA A 62 -5.21 11.88 -5.54
CA ALA A 62 -4.97 11.77 -4.10
C ALA A 62 -4.17 12.95 -3.53
N HIS A 63 -3.12 13.41 -4.23
CA HIS A 63 -2.36 14.59 -3.82
C HIS A 63 -3.26 15.82 -3.66
N LEU A 64 -4.10 16.11 -4.66
CA LEU A 64 -5.01 17.26 -4.61
C LEU A 64 -6.04 17.14 -3.47
N ALA A 65 -6.66 15.97 -3.32
CA ALA A 65 -7.73 15.77 -2.34
C ALA A 65 -7.24 15.72 -0.88
N LEU A 66 -6.02 15.21 -0.63
CA LEU A 66 -5.61 14.77 0.71
C LEU A 66 -4.32 15.42 1.24
N SER A 67 -3.47 15.99 0.38
CA SER A 67 -2.11 16.40 0.78
C SER A 67 -1.71 17.80 0.30
N CYS A 68 -2.38 18.36 -0.69
CA CYS A 68 -2.03 19.67 -1.24
C CYS A 68 -2.60 20.80 -0.37
N HIS A 69 -1.81 21.29 0.59
CA HIS A 69 -2.24 22.36 1.48
C HIS A 69 -2.70 23.62 0.72
N LYS A 70 -2.03 23.97 -0.40
CA LYS A 70 -2.36 25.11 -1.27
C LYS A 70 -3.46 24.87 -2.33
N ALA A 71 -3.97 23.65 -2.49
CA ALA A 71 -5.07 23.43 -3.44
C ALA A 71 -6.38 24.09 -2.94
N PRO A 72 -7.14 24.75 -3.82
CA PRO A 72 -8.49 25.25 -3.53
C PRO A 72 -9.45 24.18 -2.97
N ILE A 73 -10.43 24.62 -2.17
CA ILE A 73 -11.35 23.73 -1.43
C ILE A 73 -12.29 22.99 -2.40
N ASP A 74 -12.83 23.67 -3.40
CA ASP A 74 -13.66 23.09 -4.46
C ASP A 74 -12.93 21.98 -5.24
N ILE A 75 -11.62 22.16 -5.48
CA ILE A 75 -10.76 21.16 -6.13
C ILE A 75 -10.51 19.97 -5.22
N LYS A 76 -10.25 20.21 -3.93
CA LYS A 76 -10.14 19.15 -2.91
C LYS A 76 -11.41 18.33 -2.84
N GLU A 77 -12.57 18.97 -2.69
CA GLU A 77 -13.88 18.33 -2.64
C GLU A 77 -14.20 17.54 -3.91
N LYS A 78 -13.97 18.13 -5.09
CA LYS A 78 -14.17 17.45 -6.37
C LYS A 78 -13.36 16.16 -6.48
N PHE A 79 -12.06 16.20 -6.16
CA PHE A 79 -11.24 14.99 -6.24
C PHE A 79 -11.52 14.00 -5.12
N LEU A 80 -11.90 14.48 -3.93
CA LEU A 80 -12.40 13.63 -2.84
C LEU A 80 -13.68 12.89 -3.26
N LEU A 81 -14.63 13.55 -3.94
CA LEU A 81 -15.84 12.92 -4.50
C LEU A 81 -15.53 11.91 -5.62
N ILE A 82 -14.55 12.20 -6.48
CA ILE A 82 -14.08 11.29 -7.54
C ILE A 82 -13.38 10.05 -6.96
N ILE A 83 -12.75 10.18 -5.80
CA ILE A 83 -12.19 9.05 -5.03
C ILE A 83 -13.32 8.30 -4.30
N LYS A 84 -14.27 9.03 -3.70
CA LYS A 84 -15.44 8.50 -2.98
C LYS A 84 -16.31 7.59 -3.86
N SER A 85 -16.58 7.98 -5.10
CA SER A 85 -17.42 7.21 -6.04
C SER A 85 -16.82 5.89 -6.53
N ARG A 86 -15.67 5.47 -5.99
CA ARG A 86 -14.95 4.25 -6.39
C ARG A 86 -15.02 3.09 -5.35
N GLY A 87 -15.91 3.14 -4.33
CA GLY A 87 -16.40 1.96 -3.51
C GLY A 87 -17.09 2.27 -2.13
N PHE A 88 -18.25 1.64 -1.78
CA PHE A 88 -19.19 1.99 -0.63
C PHE A 88 -20.25 0.91 -0.11
N ASP A 89 -20.59 0.84 1.22
CA ASP A 89 -21.70 0.16 2.07
C ASP A 89 -21.48 -0.80 3.36
N GLY A 90 -21.97 -0.39 4.59
CA GLY A 90 -22.51 -1.16 5.80
C GLY A 90 -21.70 -2.00 6.90
N TRP A 91 -21.45 -1.52 8.17
CA TRP A 91 -20.40 -2.04 9.12
C TRP A 91 -20.69 -3.03 10.26
N THR A 92 -19.60 -3.77 10.58
CA THR A 92 -19.49 -5.06 11.28
C THR A 92 -20.34 -6.10 10.59
N SER A 93 -19.84 -7.34 10.45
CA SER A 93 -20.77 -8.39 10.05
C SER A 93 -21.86 -8.53 11.12
N PRO A 94 -23.09 -8.96 10.77
CA PRO A 94 -24.15 -9.25 11.75
C PRO A 94 -23.77 -10.31 12.81
N LEU A 95 -22.57 -10.91 12.69
CA LEU A 95 -21.97 -11.89 13.59
C LEU A 95 -20.86 -11.30 14.49
N GLY A 96 -20.66 -9.97 14.49
CA GLY A 96 -19.72 -9.28 15.40
C GLY A 96 -18.24 -9.43 15.05
N GLN A 97 -17.91 -9.85 13.82
CA GLN A 97 -16.53 -10.06 13.39
C GLN A 97 -15.91 -8.78 12.82
N SER A 98 -14.69 -8.45 13.23
CA SER A 98 -13.96 -7.26 12.78
C SER A 98 -13.11 -7.55 11.53
N LEU A 99 -12.97 -6.53 10.66
CA LEU A 99 -12.03 -6.52 9.53
C LEU A 99 -10.63 -7.03 9.86
N TYR A 100 -10.16 -6.62 11.03
CA TYR A 100 -8.75 -6.57 11.33
C TYR A 100 -8.18 -7.97 11.59
N ALA A 101 -9.04 -8.96 11.79
CA ALA A 101 -8.70 -10.38 11.75
C ALA A 101 -8.22 -10.84 10.36
N PHE A 102 -8.70 -10.24 9.27
CA PHE A 102 -8.42 -10.71 7.89
C PHE A 102 -7.16 -10.13 7.24
N ILE A 103 -6.63 -9.00 7.72
CA ILE A 103 -5.31 -8.50 7.27
C ILE A 103 -4.17 -9.42 7.77
N ILE A 104 -4.43 -10.15 8.86
CA ILE A 104 -3.48 -11.06 9.51
C ILE A 104 -3.48 -12.45 8.85
N ILE A 105 -4.61 -12.87 8.28
CA ILE A 105 -4.80 -14.19 7.68
C ILE A 105 -4.56 -14.08 6.16
N THR A 106 -3.46 -14.65 5.69
CA THR A 106 -3.24 -14.81 4.26
C THR A 106 -4.26 -15.80 3.66
N PRO A 107 -4.53 -15.72 2.35
CA PRO A 107 -5.55 -16.55 1.69
C PRO A 107 -5.23 -18.05 1.73
N ASP A 108 -3.95 -18.40 1.82
CA ASP A 108 -3.43 -19.76 1.94
C ASP A 108 -3.30 -20.24 3.40
N ARG A 109 -3.78 -19.43 4.38
CA ARG A 109 -3.69 -19.66 5.83
C ARG A 109 -2.26 -19.78 6.38
N LYS A 110 -1.23 -19.39 5.62
CA LYS A 110 0.13 -19.26 6.16
C LYS A 110 0.32 -17.92 6.85
N GLU A 111 0.01 -17.91 8.15
CA GLU A 111 0.32 -16.75 8.98
C GLU A 111 1.83 -16.50 9.00
N ILE A 112 2.26 -15.44 8.30
CA ILE A 112 3.62 -14.85 8.39
C ILE A 112 3.98 -14.57 9.87
N ILE A 113 2.97 -14.39 10.71
CA ILE A 113 3.08 -14.27 12.15
C ILE A 113 3.47 -15.59 12.83
N HIS A 114 2.85 -16.73 12.49
CA HIS A 114 3.30 -18.04 13.00
C HIS A 114 4.74 -18.35 12.59
N THR A 115 5.14 -17.97 11.36
CA THR A 115 6.55 -18.06 10.93
C THR A 115 7.47 -17.21 11.81
N GLY A 116 7.00 -16.06 12.29
CA GLY A 116 7.70 -15.20 13.25
C GLY A 116 7.82 -15.79 14.66
N GLU A 117 6.79 -16.51 15.11
CA GLU A 117 6.80 -17.26 16.37
C GLU A 117 7.77 -18.45 16.28
N GLU A 118 7.70 -19.23 15.21
CA GLU A 118 8.61 -20.35 14.94
C GLU A 118 10.09 -19.89 14.87
N LEU A 119 10.36 -18.77 14.18
CA LEU A 119 11.69 -18.14 14.15
C LEU A 119 12.19 -17.77 15.55
N ARG A 120 11.31 -17.30 16.43
CA ARG A 120 11.70 -16.92 17.79
C ARG A 120 11.93 -18.12 18.70
N GLU A 121 11.11 -19.18 18.60
CA GLU A 121 11.31 -20.39 19.40
C GLU A 121 12.62 -21.08 19.05
N LYS A 122 12.97 -21.11 17.76
CA LYS A 122 14.18 -21.77 17.25
C LYS A 122 15.45 -20.92 17.38
N ILE A 123 15.36 -19.61 17.61
CA ILE A 123 16.52 -18.70 17.78
C ILE A 123 16.56 -18.20 19.22
N THR A 124 17.19 -18.99 20.09
CA THR A 124 17.23 -18.80 21.56
C THR A 124 18.20 -17.71 22.05
N ASN A 125 19.15 -17.30 21.20
CA ASN A 125 20.26 -16.41 21.55
C ASN A 125 19.86 -14.93 21.75
N GLU A 126 20.71 -14.17 22.44
CA GLU A 126 20.59 -12.71 22.49
C GLU A 126 21.08 -12.09 21.16
N ILE A 127 20.12 -11.83 20.27
CA ILE A 127 20.40 -11.23 18.96
C ILE A 127 20.78 -9.76 19.13
N SER A 128 21.88 -9.31 18.52
CA SER A 128 22.28 -7.90 18.50
C SER A 128 21.21 -7.04 17.82
N GLY A 129 20.92 -5.88 18.42
CA GLY A 129 19.71 -5.09 18.11
C GLY A 129 18.48 -5.50 18.93
N GLY A 130 18.51 -6.59 19.69
CA GLY A 130 17.44 -7.00 20.62
C GLY A 130 16.39 -7.94 20.00
N ARG A 131 15.75 -8.74 20.85
CA ARG A 131 15.01 -9.96 20.49
C ARG A 131 13.82 -9.78 19.53
N LEU A 132 13.55 -10.84 18.76
CA LEU A 132 12.29 -11.09 18.04
C LEU A 132 11.09 -10.92 18.98
N LYS A 133 9.99 -10.38 18.46
CA LYS A 133 8.76 -10.08 19.22
C LYS A 133 7.68 -11.12 18.95
N ASN A 134 6.95 -11.48 20.00
CA ASN A 134 5.74 -12.28 19.90
C ASN A 134 4.57 -11.48 19.33
N TYR A 135 3.66 -12.20 18.70
CA TYR A 135 2.29 -11.78 18.53
C TYR A 135 1.43 -12.21 19.73
N VAL A 136 0.31 -11.52 19.91
CA VAL A 136 -0.77 -11.87 20.83
C VAL A 136 -2.07 -11.50 20.11
N VAL A 137 -2.91 -12.49 19.80
CA VAL A 137 -4.15 -12.32 19.01
C VAL A 137 -5.10 -11.26 19.58
N THR A 138 -5.14 -11.10 20.91
CA THR A 138 -5.96 -10.09 21.60
C THR A 138 -5.35 -8.69 21.63
N ARG A 139 -4.14 -8.48 21.08
CA ARG A 139 -3.40 -7.21 21.09
C ARG A 139 -2.81 -6.91 19.72
N TRP A 140 -3.64 -6.48 18.76
CA TRP A 140 -3.27 -6.36 17.34
C TRP A 140 -2.01 -5.52 17.04
N THR A 141 -1.60 -4.60 17.92
CA THR A 141 -0.33 -3.87 17.74
C THR A 141 0.88 -4.80 17.74
N THR A 142 0.80 -5.95 18.42
CA THR A 142 1.87 -6.95 18.51
C THR A 142 2.14 -7.67 17.20
N ALA A 143 1.15 -7.77 16.29
CA ALA A 143 1.35 -8.32 14.96
C ALA A 143 2.40 -7.51 14.18
N TRP A 144 2.26 -6.18 14.21
CA TRP A 144 3.24 -5.26 13.63
C TRP A 144 4.57 -5.35 14.37
N ASP A 145 4.58 -5.45 15.71
CA ASP A 145 5.83 -5.56 16.47
C ASP A 145 6.60 -6.83 16.12
N CYS A 146 5.90 -7.94 15.88
CA CYS A 146 6.45 -9.20 15.37
C CYS A 146 7.08 -9.00 13.99
N THR A 147 6.31 -8.59 12.97
CA THR A 147 6.81 -8.40 11.59
C THR A 147 7.93 -7.39 11.51
N ASN A 148 7.83 -6.26 12.23
CA ASN A 148 8.88 -5.24 12.28
C ASN A 148 10.15 -5.77 12.97
N SER A 149 10.03 -6.69 13.94
CA SER A 149 11.21 -7.29 14.57
C SER A 149 11.97 -8.23 13.64
N ILE A 150 11.28 -8.96 12.76
CA ILE A 150 11.88 -9.83 11.74
C ILE A 150 12.68 -8.99 10.75
N LEU A 151 12.07 -7.97 10.15
CA LEU A 151 12.71 -7.08 9.16
C LEU A 151 13.95 -6.39 9.73
N ARG A 152 13.83 -5.85 10.95
CA ARG A 152 14.93 -5.16 11.63
C ARG A 152 16.10 -6.07 11.98
N LEU A 153 15.86 -7.39 12.08
CA LEU A 153 16.88 -8.39 12.36
C LEU A 153 17.33 -9.16 11.11
N GLU A 154 16.82 -8.84 9.91
CA GLU A 154 17.11 -9.56 8.66
C GLU A 154 18.62 -9.78 8.45
N GLN A 155 19.44 -8.74 8.62
CA GLN A 155 20.88 -8.86 8.45
C GLN A 155 21.51 -9.72 9.57
N THR A 156 21.08 -9.56 10.83
CA THR A 156 21.61 -10.38 11.92
C THR A 156 21.22 -11.86 11.78
N LEU A 157 20.03 -12.15 11.26
CA LEU A 157 19.58 -13.51 10.94
C LEU A 157 20.44 -14.14 9.83
N LYS A 158 20.79 -13.37 8.80
CA LYS A 158 21.72 -13.81 7.74
C LYS A 158 23.13 -14.06 8.28
N ASN A 159 23.67 -13.16 9.11
CA ASN A 159 24.96 -13.36 9.75
C ASN A 159 24.98 -14.62 10.63
N ILE A 160 23.93 -14.88 11.42
CA ILE A 160 23.83 -16.11 12.25
C ILE A 160 23.85 -17.37 11.38
N LEU A 161 23.23 -17.33 10.20
CA LEU A 161 23.23 -18.42 9.24
C LEU A 161 24.62 -18.64 8.61
N ASP A 162 25.36 -17.57 8.31
CA ASP A 162 26.70 -17.67 7.73
C ASP A 162 27.77 -18.07 8.77
N GLU A 163 27.65 -17.59 10.01
CA GLU A 163 28.62 -17.81 11.10
C GLU A 163 28.36 -19.11 11.90
N THR A 164 27.09 -19.47 12.13
CA THR A 164 26.69 -20.58 13.01
C THR A 164 25.45 -21.35 12.49
N PRO A 165 25.50 -21.90 11.26
CA PRO A 165 24.37 -22.59 10.62
C PRO A 165 23.84 -23.77 11.44
N GLU A 166 24.68 -24.42 12.25
CA GLU A 166 24.33 -25.56 13.10
C GLU A 166 23.32 -25.23 14.20
N LYS A 167 23.12 -23.93 14.50
CA LYS A 167 22.12 -23.46 15.48
C LYS A 167 20.73 -23.27 14.88
N LEU A 168 20.58 -23.45 13.57
CA LEU A 168 19.33 -23.21 12.85
C LEU A 168 18.77 -24.53 12.28
N SER A 169 17.47 -24.76 12.47
CA SER A 169 16.78 -25.87 11.79
C SER A 169 16.76 -25.65 10.26
N ALA A 170 16.70 -26.73 9.48
CA ALA A 170 16.63 -26.67 8.03
C ALA A 170 15.45 -25.84 7.49
N GLU A 171 14.33 -25.77 8.21
CA GLU A 171 13.16 -24.94 7.87
C GLU A 171 13.49 -23.45 8.03
N VAL A 172 14.05 -23.06 9.18
CA VAL A 172 14.48 -21.68 9.48
C VAL A 172 15.55 -21.19 8.52
N THR A 173 16.53 -22.05 8.18
CA THR A 173 17.55 -21.73 7.18
C THR A 173 16.93 -21.40 5.82
N LYS A 174 15.96 -22.20 5.34
CA LYS A 174 15.24 -21.92 4.09
C LYS A 174 14.44 -20.62 4.14
N LEU A 175 13.87 -20.27 5.29
CA LEU A 175 13.16 -19.01 5.49
C LEU A 175 14.10 -17.79 5.43
N ILE A 176 15.23 -17.84 6.15
CA ILE A 176 16.23 -16.75 6.18
C ILE A 176 16.91 -16.55 4.81
N GLN A 177 17.09 -17.63 4.04
CA GLN A 177 17.59 -17.55 2.66
C GLN A 177 16.54 -17.01 1.67
N SER A 178 15.25 -17.09 2.00
CA SER A 178 14.19 -16.65 1.10
C SER A 178 14.07 -15.13 1.08
N ARG A 179 14.54 -14.51 -0.01
CA ARG A 179 14.26 -13.09 -0.30
C ARG A 179 12.75 -12.81 -0.36
N SER A 180 11.95 -13.76 -0.85
CA SER A 180 10.51 -13.57 -1.01
C SER A 180 9.79 -13.51 0.35
N PHE A 181 10.26 -14.30 1.33
CA PHE A 181 9.78 -14.22 2.72
C PHE A 181 9.91 -12.82 3.31
N PHE A 182 11.07 -12.17 3.19
CA PHE A 182 11.24 -10.80 3.72
C PHE A 182 10.40 -9.76 2.97
N ILE A 183 10.19 -9.92 1.66
CA ILE A 183 9.27 -9.07 0.86
C ILE A 183 7.82 -9.23 1.36
N ASP A 184 7.38 -10.45 1.63
CA ASP A 184 6.03 -10.73 2.14
C ASP A 184 5.85 -10.18 3.57
N VAL A 185 6.86 -10.32 4.44
CA VAL A 185 6.89 -9.71 5.78
C VAL A 185 6.84 -8.18 5.69
N GLU A 186 7.57 -7.55 4.76
CA GLU A 186 7.57 -6.09 4.55
C GLU A 186 6.21 -5.59 4.08
N ALA A 187 5.55 -6.31 3.17
CA ALA A 187 4.20 -6.01 2.71
C ALA A 187 3.19 -6.04 3.87
N VAL A 188 3.18 -7.11 4.67
CA VAL A 188 2.30 -7.21 5.86
C VAL A 188 2.63 -6.12 6.89
N ASN A 189 3.91 -5.91 7.22
CA ASN A 189 4.33 -4.86 8.16
C ASN A 189 3.89 -3.45 7.70
N THR A 190 3.95 -3.21 6.39
CA THR A 190 3.49 -1.97 5.77
C THR A 190 1.99 -1.76 6.00
N LEU A 191 1.16 -2.79 5.76
CA LEU A 191 -0.29 -2.75 5.97
C LEU A 191 -0.70 -2.66 7.46
N LEU A 192 0.02 -3.34 8.35
CA LEU A 192 -0.27 -3.30 9.80
C LEU A 192 0.08 -1.94 10.44
N GLY A 193 0.90 -1.10 9.78
CA GLY A 193 1.32 0.20 10.30
C GLY A 193 0.16 1.15 10.67
N PRO A 194 -0.75 1.49 9.73
CA PRO A 194 -1.94 2.30 10.03
C PRO A 194 -2.85 1.66 11.07
N VAL A 195 -3.01 0.32 11.06
CA VAL A 195 -3.81 -0.40 12.07
C VAL A 195 -3.23 -0.19 13.47
N LYS A 196 -1.91 -0.33 13.63
CA LYS A 196 -1.21 -0.05 14.88
C LYS A 196 -1.32 1.44 15.30
N SER A 197 -1.34 2.36 14.33
CA SER A 197 -1.59 3.79 14.57
C SER A 197 -2.98 3.99 15.20
N VAL A 198 -4.04 3.48 14.56
CA VAL A 198 -5.42 3.57 15.07
C VAL A 198 -5.57 2.96 16.45
N VAL A 199 -5.09 1.73 16.67
CA VAL A 199 -5.25 1.04 17.97
C VAL A 199 -4.51 1.79 19.09
N LYS A 200 -3.33 2.37 18.81
CA LYS A 200 -2.64 3.25 19.76
C LYS A 200 -3.42 4.53 20.01
N SER A 201 -3.90 5.20 18.97
CA SER A 201 -4.68 6.43 19.10
C SER A 201 -5.95 6.17 19.94
N LEU A 202 -6.73 5.13 19.63
CA LEU A 202 -7.96 4.78 20.38
C LEU A 202 -7.71 4.46 21.87
N ALA A 203 -6.49 4.05 22.26
CA ALA A 203 -6.14 3.88 23.66
C ALA A 203 -5.97 5.23 24.41
N PHE A 204 -5.80 6.35 23.70
CA PHE A 204 -5.85 7.70 24.26
C PHE A 204 -7.28 8.26 24.20
N LYS A 205 -7.74 8.84 25.31
CA LYS A 205 -9.09 9.41 25.47
C LYS A 205 -9.41 10.64 24.58
N THR A 206 -8.47 11.07 23.74
CA THR A 206 -8.55 12.30 22.93
C THR A 206 -8.76 12.04 21.44
N THR A 207 -8.78 10.78 21.00
CA THR A 207 -8.84 10.41 19.59
C THR A 207 -10.23 10.66 18.99
N LEU A 208 -10.26 11.33 17.84
CA LEU A 208 -11.48 11.69 17.14
C LEU A 208 -11.78 10.67 16.03
N LEU A 209 -13.06 10.62 15.62
CA LEU A 209 -13.51 9.80 14.50
C LEU A 209 -12.74 10.09 13.19
N SER A 210 -12.29 11.34 13.03
CA SER A 210 -11.46 11.79 11.92
C SER A 210 -10.04 11.25 11.91
N ASP A 211 -9.44 11.00 13.08
CA ASP A 211 -8.11 10.39 13.18
C ASP A 211 -8.15 8.94 12.65
N CYS A 212 -9.19 8.20 13.06
CA CYS A 212 -9.46 6.86 12.53
C CYS A 212 -9.68 6.88 11.01
N PHE A 213 -10.43 7.86 10.50
CA PHE A 213 -10.67 8.01 9.06
C PHE A 213 -9.39 8.27 8.26
N VAL A 214 -8.51 9.13 8.76
CA VAL A 214 -7.21 9.43 8.14
C VAL A 214 -6.33 8.19 8.03
N GLU A 215 -6.30 7.33 9.04
CA GLU A 215 -5.53 6.08 8.99
C GLU A 215 -6.13 5.04 8.03
N LEU A 216 -7.46 4.97 7.88
CA LEU A 216 -8.10 4.12 6.86
C LEU A 216 -7.73 4.58 5.44
N ILE A 217 -7.64 5.89 5.21
CA ILE A 217 -7.15 6.46 3.94
C ILE A 217 -5.66 6.11 3.72
N LYS A 218 -4.81 6.18 4.75
CA LYS A 218 -3.41 5.74 4.66
C LYS A 218 -3.30 4.24 4.35
N LEU A 219 -4.18 3.42 4.92
CA LEU A 219 -4.23 1.98 4.62
C LEU A 219 -4.59 1.71 3.16
N SER A 220 -5.61 2.37 2.60
CA SER A 220 -5.99 2.19 1.19
C SER A 220 -4.88 2.60 0.22
N GLN A 221 -4.19 3.71 0.51
CA GLN A 221 -3.01 4.14 -0.25
C GLN A 221 -1.89 3.10 -0.19
N LYS A 222 -1.59 2.54 0.98
CA LYS A 222 -0.58 1.51 1.15
C LYS A 222 -0.93 0.23 0.39
N ILE A 223 -2.17 -0.26 0.47
CA ILE A 223 -2.64 -1.41 -0.31
C ILE A 223 -2.45 -1.16 -1.81
N LYS A 224 -2.84 0.03 -2.30
CA LYS A 224 -2.67 0.41 -3.71
C LYS A 224 -1.19 0.49 -4.13
N LEU A 225 -0.31 0.95 -3.25
CA LEU A 225 1.12 1.10 -3.49
C LEU A 225 1.97 -0.14 -3.18
N LEU A 226 1.36 -1.25 -2.70
CA LEU A 226 2.09 -2.49 -2.44
C LEU A 226 2.91 -2.93 -3.66
N PRO A 227 4.19 -3.31 -3.47
CA PRO A 227 4.99 -3.93 -4.52
C PRO A 227 4.43 -5.32 -4.88
N PRO A 228 4.91 -5.96 -5.97
CA PRO A 228 4.73 -7.38 -6.17
C PRO A 228 5.31 -8.18 -5.00
N VAL A 229 4.56 -9.17 -4.53
CA VAL A 229 4.90 -10.09 -3.43
C VAL A 229 4.78 -11.55 -3.92
N SER A 230 5.07 -12.56 -3.09
CA SER A 230 5.06 -13.96 -3.52
C SER A 230 3.69 -14.45 -4.00
N ASP A 231 2.61 -14.11 -3.28
CA ASP A 231 1.23 -14.32 -3.75
C ASP A 231 0.82 -13.14 -4.65
N TYR A 232 0.83 -13.36 -5.96
CA TYR A 232 0.44 -12.35 -6.97
C TYR A 232 -0.97 -11.79 -6.75
N ASP A 233 -1.87 -12.57 -6.16
CA ASP A 233 -3.23 -12.13 -5.87
C ASP A 233 -3.35 -11.45 -4.49
N PHE A 234 -2.33 -11.49 -3.62
CA PHE A 234 -2.39 -10.91 -2.27
C PHE A 234 -2.86 -9.46 -2.30
N LYS A 235 -2.31 -8.67 -3.22
CA LYS A 235 -2.72 -7.26 -3.43
C LYS A 235 -4.18 -7.16 -3.89
N HIS A 236 -4.63 -8.05 -4.78
CA HIS A 236 -6.02 -8.05 -5.25
C HIS A 236 -6.97 -8.41 -4.11
N LYS A 237 -6.68 -9.47 -3.36
CA LYS A 237 -7.45 -9.92 -2.19
C LYS A 237 -7.43 -8.88 -1.06
N CYS A 238 -6.32 -8.18 -0.83
CA CYS A 238 -6.27 -7.00 0.05
C CYS A 238 -7.17 -5.87 -0.46
N ILE A 239 -7.27 -5.64 -1.77
CA ILE A 239 -8.19 -4.65 -2.35
C ILE A 239 -9.64 -5.12 -2.21
N GLU A 240 -9.96 -6.38 -2.47
CA GLU A 240 -11.32 -6.93 -2.29
C GLU A 240 -11.76 -6.88 -0.83
N LEU A 241 -10.92 -7.37 0.09
CA LEU A 241 -11.15 -7.30 1.53
C LEU A 241 -11.19 -5.86 2.03
N PHE A 242 -10.33 -4.95 1.53
CA PHE A 242 -10.44 -3.54 1.88
C PHE A 242 -11.64 -2.86 1.23
N ASN A 243 -12.14 -3.31 0.08
CA ASN A 243 -13.32 -2.72 -0.54
C ASN A 243 -14.59 -3.21 0.15
N LYS A 244 -14.90 -4.52 0.05
CA LYS A 244 -15.96 -5.21 0.83
C LYS A 244 -15.95 -4.72 2.27
N HIS A 245 -14.72 -4.62 2.78
CA HIS A 245 -14.20 -3.73 3.80
C HIS A 245 -14.79 -2.32 3.90
N TRP A 246 -14.00 -1.30 3.57
CA TRP A 246 -14.30 0.12 3.46
C TRP A 246 -15.74 0.50 3.17
N GLN A 247 -16.39 -0.23 2.25
CA GLN A 247 -17.81 -0.15 1.98
C GLN A 247 -18.54 0.09 3.30
N GLU A 248 -18.27 -0.76 4.27
CA GLU A 248 -18.94 -0.89 5.54
C GLU A 248 -19.24 0.45 6.30
N PHE A 249 -18.47 1.55 6.19
CA PHE A 249 -18.65 2.72 7.08
C PHE A 249 -19.82 3.68 6.70
N ASP A 250 -20.40 4.41 7.68
CA ASP A 250 -21.17 5.64 7.38
C ASP A 250 -20.20 6.78 7.03
N ILE A 251 -19.69 6.72 5.80
CA ILE A 251 -18.60 7.60 5.37
C ILE A 251 -19.04 9.07 5.34
N ASN A 252 -20.34 9.39 5.36
CA ASN A 252 -20.79 10.78 5.48
C ASN A 252 -20.48 11.36 6.86
N LEU A 253 -20.68 10.58 7.94
CA LEU A 253 -20.31 10.98 9.30
C LEU A 253 -18.79 11.08 9.47
N TYR A 254 -18.02 10.11 8.94
CA TYR A 254 -16.56 10.14 9.01
C TYR A 254 -15.96 11.27 8.15
N LEU A 255 -16.52 11.54 6.95
CA LEU A 255 -16.16 12.70 6.14
C LEU A 255 -16.49 14.00 6.87
N LEU A 256 -17.67 14.14 7.47
CA LEU A 256 -18.00 15.32 8.26
C LEU A 256 -16.99 15.52 9.40
N ALA A 257 -16.69 14.48 10.18
CA ALA A 257 -15.67 14.53 11.22
C ALA A 257 -14.28 14.94 10.68
N TYR A 258 -13.93 14.52 9.46
CA TYR A 258 -12.69 14.90 8.77
C TYR A 258 -12.69 16.36 8.28
N LEU A 259 -13.79 16.84 7.69
CA LEU A 259 -13.96 18.25 7.29
C LEU A 259 -13.97 19.22 8.50
N LEU A 260 -14.40 18.72 9.66
CA LEU A 260 -14.34 19.44 10.93
C LEU A 260 -12.95 19.38 11.60
N HIS A 261 -12.05 18.49 11.16
CA HIS A 261 -10.76 18.25 11.81
C HIS A 261 -9.80 19.45 11.67
N PRO A 262 -9.03 19.82 12.71
CA PRO A 262 -8.10 20.96 12.66
C PRO A 262 -7.09 20.91 11.51
N ASN A 263 -6.57 19.72 11.19
CA ASN A 263 -5.60 19.54 10.08
C ASN A 263 -6.24 19.70 8.69
N TYR A 264 -7.55 19.48 8.55
CA TYR A 264 -8.26 19.75 7.30
C TYR A 264 -8.53 21.26 7.14
N ARG A 265 -8.90 21.91 8.25
CA ARG A 265 -9.22 23.35 8.30
C ARG A 265 -8.00 24.27 8.18
N GLY A 266 -6.78 23.73 8.08
CA GLY A 266 -5.56 24.50 7.85
C GLY A 266 -5.32 25.57 8.91
N LYS A 267 -5.22 25.16 10.18
CA LYS A 267 -4.88 26.11 11.25
C LYS A 267 -3.40 26.52 11.19
N TYR A 268 -3.20 27.67 10.54
CA TYR A 268 -2.00 28.52 10.45
C TYR A 268 -0.91 28.05 9.48
#